data_AF-A0A1Y5F782-F1
#
_entry.id   AF-A0A1Y5F782-F1
#
_cell.length_a   1.000
_cell.length_b   1.000
_cell.length_c   1.000
_cell.angle_alpha   90.00
_cell.angle_beta   90.00
_cell.angle_gamma   90.00
#
_symmetry.space_group_name_H-M   'P 1'
#
loop_
_entity.id
_entity.type
_entity.pdbx_description
1 polymer ?
#
loop_
_entity_poly.entity_id
_entity_poly.type
_entity_poly.pdbx_seq_one_letter_code
_entity_poly.pdbx_strand_id
1 'polypeptide(L)'
;TDPLSFPNITFPGTVPFKLNNCKGNVGYTCRETSEVQILNDWEEVIRELSVKYRDRKGRFSVKFGKQQRGWGESDGLRLIDLLHAQDLRERFAFRDSDELRIPALMLSVDFNLKKLGMAAPFEALGMHRPTVEFNFTPEVFHSNVIVNNPTPGESDSAGGLFGLPWPVTLDEPSGSGLVGFAFATPEHKSKRLSFSDAEYSLRLKFETLGGVATLNAFYGMQDLPVLKLRGLDLFIGGDVTTGAGAGFGTWGTGGLAPLPSATGGRYTFSASQTEAIVHGAGGYLDWLRDLSVGGNVLTGGLPQGSPLTAATTAFGFGLGACNDPVLDADGDNSVAFCSVRAGVELDYDYRQMVVGATFTRDLSDFMAFGRKNSSPSIRLEVSHEFDHPFNRSIVNPTENFAGLDATINLDGSANIDQGSSGALAVIPSNAITKSDITSAMIGIDFPFWVPGWEGQEKSIFTSFQLFDIYTHDADEGLLAQAPYALDEVSDHQNYMTFLWSMPLDSQRLVLEGLVIEDFTNDATLYRQRIDFNYFGDSWRPRLEWLHLSGDAESPPIGMYDHSDYVELSLTYQF
;
A
#
# COMPACT_ATOMS: atom_id res chain seq x y z
N THR A 1 -38.54 35.48 27.88
CA THR A 1 -38.63 35.67 26.42
C THR A 1 -37.32 36.25 25.96
N ASP A 2 -36.39 35.35 25.69
CA ASP A 2 -35.24 35.58 24.82
C ASP A 2 -35.11 34.25 24.06
N PRO A 3 -35.61 34.16 22.82
CA PRO A 3 -35.50 32.96 22.01
C PRO A 3 -34.17 33.06 21.25
N LEU A 4 -33.25 32.11 21.46
CA LEU A 4 -31.98 31.83 20.74
C LEU A 4 -30.80 31.55 21.69
N SER A 5 -31.00 30.75 22.73
CA SER A 5 -29.89 30.03 23.37
C SER A 5 -29.87 28.59 22.87
N PHE A 6 -29.30 28.37 21.68
CA PHE A 6 -28.83 27.04 21.31
C PHE A 6 -27.57 26.73 22.13
N PRO A 7 -27.39 25.50 22.65
CA PRO A 7 -26.12 25.12 23.25
C PRO A 7 -25.05 25.19 22.16
N ASN A 8 -23.96 25.90 22.45
CA ASN A 8 -22.76 25.91 21.62
C ASN A 8 -22.23 24.47 21.50
N ILE A 9 -22.64 23.74 20.46
CA ILE A 9 -21.94 22.56 19.97
C ILE A 9 -20.74 23.11 19.20
N THR A 10 -19.69 23.50 19.93
CA THR A 10 -18.36 23.59 19.36
C THR A 10 -17.91 22.17 19.10
N PHE A 11 -17.94 21.73 17.84
CA PHE A 11 -17.12 20.59 17.42
C PHE A 11 -15.68 20.94 17.79
N PRO A 12 -15.04 20.22 18.74
CA PRO A 12 -13.63 20.43 18.98
C PRO A 12 -12.95 20.15 17.64
N GLY A 13 -12.29 21.18 17.10
CA GLY A 13 -11.67 21.12 15.78
C GLY A 13 -10.88 19.82 15.64
N THR A 14 -11.03 19.18 14.47
CA THR A 14 -10.21 18.06 13.99
C THR A 14 -9.70 17.22 15.15
N VAL A 15 -10.49 16.27 15.69
CA VAL A 15 -9.94 15.32 16.66
C VAL A 15 -8.81 14.63 15.93
N PRO A 16 -7.53 14.97 16.19
CA PRO A 16 -6.44 14.33 15.51
C PRO A 16 -6.45 12.96 16.17
N PHE A 17 -6.79 11.90 15.45
CA PHE A 17 -6.48 10.56 15.88
C PHE A 17 -4.95 10.39 15.80
N LYS A 18 -4.21 11.16 16.61
CA LYS A 18 -2.82 10.90 16.90
C LYS A 18 -2.81 9.67 17.79
N LEU A 19 -2.61 8.51 17.18
CA LEU A 19 -2.29 7.23 17.82
C LEU A 19 -0.92 7.26 18.54
N ASN A 20 -0.53 8.41 19.12
CA ASN A 20 0.81 8.62 19.64
C ASN A 20 1.05 8.11 21.05
N ASN A 21 0.10 7.41 21.67
CA ASN A 21 0.36 6.62 22.88
C ASN A 21 -0.87 5.78 23.21
N CYS A 22 -0.73 4.46 23.25
CA CYS A 22 -1.74 3.50 23.75
C CYS A 22 -2.00 3.63 25.27
N LYS A 23 -1.87 4.83 25.85
CA LYS A 23 -2.13 5.12 27.26
C LYS A 23 -3.43 5.89 27.41
N GLY A 24 -4.53 5.15 27.45
CA GLY A 24 -5.87 5.65 27.75
C GLY A 24 -6.86 4.51 27.93
N ASN A 25 -7.98 4.76 28.61
CA ASN A 25 -9.08 3.80 28.86
C ASN A 25 -9.89 3.41 27.59
N VAL A 26 -9.28 3.47 26.41
CA VAL A 26 -9.80 2.95 25.14
C VAL A 26 -9.33 1.50 24.99
N GLY A 27 -9.82 0.65 25.89
CA GLY A 27 -9.34 -0.72 26.12
C GLY A 27 -9.64 -1.76 25.04
N TYR A 28 -10.01 -1.37 23.82
CA TYR A 28 -10.37 -2.31 22.75
C TYR A 28 -9.85 -1.94 21.35
N THR A 29 -9.23 -0.77 21.16
CA THR A 29 -8.89 -0.25 19.82
C THR A 29 -7.39 -0.23 19.53
N CYS A 30 -6.54 -0.58 20.49
CA CYS A 30 -5.09 -0.61 20.30
C CYS A 30 -4.48 -1.80 21.04
N ARG A 31 -3.68 -2.62 20.34
CA ARG A 31 -2.88 -3.72 20.91
C ARG A 31 -1.42 -3.26 21.00
N GLU A 32 -0.79 -3.40 22.17
CA GLU A 32 0.65 -3.16 22.30
C GLU A 32 1.43 -4.26 21.56
N THR A 33 2.30 -3.87 20.63
CA THR A 33 3.13 -4.79 19.85
C THR A 33 4.39 -5.17 20.61
N SER A 34 4.25 -6.05 21.60
CA SER A 34 5.38 -6.74 22.23
C SER A 34 5.48 -8.21 21.81
N GLU A 35 4.81 -8.61 20.73
CA GLU A 35 4.76 -10.01 20.31
C GLU A 35 6.00 -10.41 19.52
N VAL A 36 6.71 -11.39 20.07
CA VAL A 36 7.76 -12.14 19.37
C VAL A 36 7.09 -12.89 18.22
N GLN A 37 7.40 -12.50 16.98
CA GLN A 37 6.98 -13.25 15.81
C GLN A 37 7.77 -14.57 15.78
N ILE A 38 7.06 -15.68 16.00
CA ILE A 38 7.64 -17.02 15.93
C ILE A 38 7.30 -17.58 14.54
N LEU A 39 8.30 -17.58 13.65
CA LEU A 39 8.21 -18.28 12.36
C LEU A 39 8.18 -19.79 12.64
N ASN A 40 6.98 -20.37 12.71
CA ASN A 40 6.77 -21.77 13.09
C ASN A 40 6.39 -22.66 11.90
N ASP A 41 6.11 -22.08 10.73
CA ASP A 41 5.85 -22.84 9.52
C ASP A 41 7.13 -23.17 8.76
N TRP A 42 7.31 -24.45 8.45
CA TRP A 42 8.49 -24.97 7.74
C TRP A 42 8.70 -24.30 6.37
N GLU A 43 7.63 -23.78 5.77
CA GLU A 43 7.67 -23.04 4.51
C GLU A 43 8.31 -21.66 4.65
N GLU A 44 8.17 -21.01 5.81
CA GLU A 44 8.84 -19.73 6.11
C GLU A 44 10.34 -19.94 6.39
N VAL A 45 10.71 -21.10 6.92
CA VAL A 45 12.10 -21.45 7.26
C VAL A 45 12.94 -21.77 6.01
N ILE A 46 12.37 -22.43 5.00
CA ILE A 46 13.10 -22.81 3.77
C ILE A 46 12.93 -21.74 2.69
N ARG A 47 13.94 -20.89 2.52
CA ARG A 47 13.96 -19.82 1.50
C ARG A 47 14.35 -20.31 0.10
N GLU A 48 15.21 -21.33 -0.03
CA GLU A 48 15.59 -21.88 -1.35
C GLU A 48 15.78 -23.41 -1.30
N LEU A 49 15.11 -24.10 -2.23
CA LEU A 49 15.30 -25.52 -2.49
C LEU A 49 14.98 -25.80 -3.96
N SER A 50 16.01 -26.00 -4.78
CA SER A 50 15.85 -26.15 -6.23
C SER A 50 16.84 -27.11 -6.86
N VAL A 51 16.45 -27.68 -8.00
CA VAL A 51 17.30 -28.53 -8.83
C VAL A 51 17.61 -27.79 -10.13
N LYS A 52 18.90 -27.65 -10.44
CA LYS A 52 19.37 -27.02 -11.68
C LYS A 52 20.03 -28.05 -12.59
N TYR A 53 19.48 -28.22 -13.78
CA TYR A 53 20.11 -28.93 -14.88
C TYR A 53 20.79 -27.96 -15.84
N ARG A 54 22.02 -28.27 -16.25
CA ARG A 54 22.77 -27.52 -17.26
C ARG A 54 23.19 -28.47 -18.37
N ASP A 55 22.81 -28.15 -19.61
CA ASP A 55 23.27 -28.90 -20.78
C ASP A 55 24.80 -28.91 -20.84
N ARG A 56 25.40 -30.04 -21.22
CA ARG A 56 26.87 -30.21 -21.25
C ARG A 56 27.57 -29.24 -22.20
N LYS A 57 26.90 -28.83 -23.28
CA LYS A 57 27.41 -27.81 -24.21
C LYS A 57 27.12 -26.38 -23.74
N GLY A 58 26.38 -26.23 -22.64
CA GLY A 58 25.96 -24.95 -22.07
C GLY A 58 25.02 -24.18 -22.98
N ARG A 59 24.20 -24.88 -23.77
CA ARG A 59 23.20 -24.27 -24.67
C ARG A 59 21.99 -23.76 -23.90
N PHE A 60 21.59 -24.48 -22.86
CA PHE A 60 20.50 -24.07 -21.98
C PHE A 60 20.73 -24.56 -20.54
N SER A 61 20.07 -23.90 -19.58
CA SER A 61 19.88 -24.38 -18.22
C SER A 61 18.42 -24.34 -17.84
N VAL A 62 18.00 -25.32 -17.04
CA VAL A 62 16.65 -25.38 -16.45
C VAL A 62 16.83 -25.44 -14.94
N LYS A 63 16.14 -24.59 -14.20
CA LYS A 63 16.08 -24.61 -12.73
C LYS A 63 14.61 -24.73 -12.32
N PHE A 64 14.33 -25.66 -11.42
CA PHE A 64 12.97 -25.89 -10.91
C PHE A 64 13.01 -26.09 -9.41
N GLY A 65 12.08 -25.47 -8.70
CA GLY A 65 11.93 -25.58 -7.26
C GLY A 65 11.61 -24.23 -6.62
N LYS A 66 11.65 -24.18 -5.29
CA LYS A 66 11.48 -22.95 -4.53
C LYS A 66 12.75 -22.12 -4.63
N GLN A 67 12.65 -20.90 -5.16
CA GLN A 67 13.79 -20.03 -5.41
C GLN A 67 13.39 -18.56 -5.37
N GLN A 68 14.40 -17.69 -5.32
CA GLN A 68 14.27 -16.25 -5.51
C GLN A 68 15.08 -15.84 -6.74
N ARG A 69 14.57 -14.90 -7.51
CA ARG A 69 15.25 -14.36 -8.69
C ARG A 69 14.98 -12.87 -8.83
N GLY A 70 16.05 -12.08 -8.89
CA GLY A 70 15.97 -10.63 -9.08
C GLY A 70 16.21 -10.22 -10.53
N TRP A 71 15.50 -9.20 -11.00
CA TRP A 71 15.70 -8.61 -12.33
C TRP A 71 16.45 -7.28 -12.30
N GLY A 72 16.31 -6.52 -11.22
CA GLY A 72 17.10 -5.33 -10.95
C GLY A 72 17.73 -5.42 -9.56
N GLU A 73 18.77 -4.64 -9.35
CA GLU A 73 19.36 -4.40 -8.04
C GLU A 73 19.47 -2.88 -7.92
N SER A 74 18.45 -2.21 -7.39
CA SER A 74 18.51 -0.77 -7.16
C SER A 74 18.61 -0.46 -5.67
N ASP A 75 19.24 0.67 -5.39
CA ASP A 75 19.60 1.07 -4.03
C ASP A 75 18.40 1.81 -3.42
N GLY A 76 17.37 1.05 -3.05
CA GLY A 76 16.08 1.55 -2.53
C GLY A 76 14.91 1.23 -3.46
N LEU A 77 14.60 2.13 -4.39
CA LEU A 77 13.42 2.05 -5.28
C LEU A 77 13.69 1.20 -6.52
N ARG A 78 12.84 0.22 -6.81
CA ARG A 78 13.03 -0.75 -7.90
C ARG A 78 11.98 -0.59 -8.99
N LEU A 79 12.42 -0.53 -10.24
CA LEU A 79 11.51 -0.37 -11.39
C LEU A 79 11.14 -1.68 -12.07
N ILE A 80 12.08 -2.62 -12.14
CA ILE A 80 11.93 -3.85 -12.95
C ILE A 80 12.05 -5.14 -12.12
N ASP A 81 12.22 -5.03 -10.81
CA ASP A 81 12.36 -6.19 -9.91
C ASP A 81 10.98 -6.68 -9.43
N LEU A 82 10.19 -7.21 -10.39
CA LEU A 82 8.77 -7.58 -10.22
C LEU A 82 8.54 -9.10 -10.17
N LEU A 83 9.60 -9.91 -10.20
CA LEU A 83 9.48 -11.38 -10.28
C LEU A 83 8.95 -12.04 -9.00
N HIS A 84 9.09 -11.36 -7.87
CA HIS A 84 8.71 -11.87 -6.57
C HIS A 84 8.02 -10.76 -5.80
N ALA A 85 6.85 -11.11 -5.27
CA ALA A 85 6.18 -10.34 -4.23
C ALA A 85 7.12 -10.10 -3.03
N GLN A 86 6.85 -9.03 -2.29
CA GLN A 86 7.69 -8.57 -1.19
C GLN A 86 7.00 -8.72 0.15
N ASP A 87 7.77 -9.04 1.19
CA ASP A 87 7.29 -8.98 2.56
C ASP A 87 7.48 -7.57 3.14
N LEU A 88 6.55 -6.67 2.82
CA LEU A 88 6.59 -5.27 3.23
C LEU A 88 6.33 -5.07 4.73
N ARG A 89 5.92 -6.12 5.45
CA ARG A 89 5.79 -6.13 6.92
C ARG A 89 7.15 -5.95 7.60
N GLU A 90 8.22 -6.42 6.96
CA GLU A 90 9.59 -6.39 7.49
C GLU A 90 10.35 -5.13 7.05
N ARG A 91 9.74 -3.94 7.25
CA ARG A 91 10.29 -2.59 6.98
C ARG A 91 10.15 -2.09 5.55
N PHE A 92 9.05 -2.43 4.88
CA PHE A 92 8.68 -1.91 3.56
C PHE A 92 9.85 -1.99 2.56
N ALA A 93 10.12 -0.93 1.80
CA ALA A 93 11.24 -0.81 0.86
C ALA A 93 12.60 -0.49 1.53
N PHE A 94 12.68 -0.45 2.86
CA PHE A 94 13.86 0.05 3.60
C PHE A 94 14.87 -1.05 3.95
N ARG A 95 14.47 -2.31 3.79
CA ARG A 95 15.32 -3.49 3.96
C ARG A 95 15.89 -3.96 2.63
N ASP A 96 16.97 -4.73 2.70
CA ASP A 96 17.66 -5.21 1.50
C ASP A 96 16.77 -6.13 0.66
N SER A 97 16.89 -6.02 -0.67
CA SER A 97 16.02 -6.70 -1.64
C SER A 97 15.88 -8.18 -1.44
N ASP A 98 17.02 -8.81 -1.21
CA ASP A 98 17.14 -10.26 -1.17
C ASP A 98 16.55 -10.83 0.12
N GLU A 99 16.30 -9.99 1.12
CA GLU A 99 15.62 -10.37 2.34
C GLU A 99 14.10 -10.20 2.21
N LEU A 100 13.64 -9.19 1.47
CA LEU A 100 12.21 -8.90 1.26
C LEU A 100 11.51 -9.84 0.27
N ARG A 101 12.21 -10.39 -0.73
CA ARG A 101 11.58 -11.26 -1.74
C ARG A 101 10.98 -12.52 -1.10
N ILE A 102 9.70 -12.75 -1.36
CA ILE A 102 8.99 -13.97 -0.99
C ILE A 102 9.37 -15.09 -1.97
N PRO A 103 10.05 -16.17 -1.53
CA PRO A 103 10.45 -17.25 -2.42
C PRO A 103 9.25 -18.06 -2.93
N ALA A 104 9.25 -18.33 -4.23
CA ALA A 104 8.16 -19.03 -4.91
C ALA A 104 8.63 -20.28 -5.65
N LEU A 105 7.73 -21.26 -5.79
CA LEU A 105 7.91 -22.38 -6.69
C LEU A 105 7.91 -21.88 -8.14
N MET A 106 9.05 -22.00 -8.81
CA MET A 106 9.24 -21.44 -10.15
C MET A 106 10.00 -22.43 -11.05
N LEU A 107 9.63 -22.43 -12.34
CA LEU A 107 10.42 -23.01 -13.43
C LEU A 107 11.13 -21.89 -14.17
N SER A 108 12.45 -21.98 -14.24
CA SER A 108 13.30 -21.02 -14.94
C SER A 108 14.10 -21.71 -16.03
N VAL A 109 14.14 -21.12 -17.22
CA VAL A 109 14.91 -21.63 -18.36
C VAL A 109 15.74 -20.52 -18.97
N ASP A 110 17.05 -20.76 -19.09
CA ASP A 110 17.98 -19.84 -19.78
C ASP A 110 18.48 -20.47 -21.07
N PHE A 111 18.45 -19.72 -22.17
CA PHE A 111 18.90 -20.13 -23.50
C PHE A 111 20.05 -19.24 -23.98
N ASN A 112 21.20 -19.85 -24.26
CA ASN A 112 22.32 -19.15 -24.89
C ASN A 112 22.17 -19.20 -26.41
N LEU A 113 21.66 -18.14 -27.02
CA LEU A 113 21.31 -18.12 -28.45
C LEU A 113 22.54 -18.30 -29.35
N LYS A 114 23.71 -17.83 -28.92
CA LYS A 114 24.98 -18.02 -29.64
C LYS A 114 25.33 -19.51 -29.74
N LYS A 115 25.28 -20.23 -28.63
CA LYS A 115 25.57 -21.68 -28.61
C LYS A 115 24.47 -22.53 -29.26
N LEU A 116 23.26 -22.00 -29.39
CA LEU A 116 22.17 -22.61 -30.13
C LEU A 116 22.23 -22.36 -31.64
N GLY A 117 23.15 -21.51 -32.11
CA GLY A 117 23.24 -21.14 -33.54
C GLY A 117 22.12 -20.19 -34.00
N MET A 118 21.46 -19.52 -33.06
CA MET A 118 20.33 -18.61 -33.32
C MET A 118 20.68 -17.13 -33.12
N ALA A 119 21.96 -16.80 -32.88
CA ALA A 119 22.37 -15.43 -32.62
C ALA A 119 22.45 -14.53 -33.87
N ALA A 120 22.49 -15.09 -35.09
CA ALA A 120 22.77 -14.30 -36.30
C ALA A 120 21.81 -13.10 -36.54
N PRO A 121 20.47 -13.23 -36.38
CA PRO A 121 19.57 -12.08 -36.51
C PRO A 121 19.82 -10.98 -35.47
N PHE A 122 20.16 -11.37 -34.24
CA PHE A 122 20.44 -10.45 -33.14
C PHE A 122 21.80 -9.75 -33.31
N GLU A 123 22.83 -10.49 -33.70
CA GLU A 123 24.16 -9.94 -33.97
C GLU A 123 24.14 -8.98 -35.17
N ALA A 124 23.26 -9.20 -36.16
CA ALA A 124 23.03 -8.25 -37.25
C ALA A 124 22.43 -6.91 -36.79
N LEU A 125 21.73 -6.90 -35.65
CA LEU A 125 21.20 -5.70 -34.99
C LEU A 125 22.18 -5.11 -33.95
N GLY A 126 23.41 -5.61 -33.88
CA GLY A 126 24.41 -5.16 -32.90
C GLY A 126 24.24 -5.75 -31.49
N MET A 127 23.39 -6.77 -31.32
CA MET A 127 23.18 -7.47 -30.05
C MET A 127 24.14 -8.66 -29.95
N HIS A 128 25.23 -8.51 -29.21
CA HIS A 128 26.24 -9.53 -29.03
C HIS A 128 25.93 -10.46 -27.85
N ARG A 129 26.30 -11.74 -27.99
CA ARG A 129 26.10 -12.79 -26.95
C ARG A 129 24.67 -12.85 -26.37
N PRO A 130 23.62 -12.84 -27.20
CA PRO A 130 22.24 -12.81 -26.72
C PRO A 130 21.88 -14.07 -25.93
N THR A 131 21.21 -13.86 -24.80
CA THR A 131 20.69 -14.90 -23.89
C THR A 131 19.24 -14.58 -23.56
N VAL A 132 18.36 -15.58 -23.70
CA VAL A 132 16.94 -15.44 -23.34
C VAL A 132 16.68 -16.22 -22.06
N GLU A 133 16.08 -15.56 -21.10
CA GLU A 133 15.59 -16.13 -19.86
C GLU A 133 14.07 -16.14 -19.90
N PHE A 134 13.46 -17.26 -19.54
CA PHE A 134 12.03 -17.41 -19.36
C PHE A 134 11.77 -17.97 -17.96
N ASN A 135 10.85 -17.37 -17.21
CA ASN A 135 10.37 -17.95 -15.97
C ASN A 135 8.85 -18.11 -15.99
N PHE A 136 8.42 -19.21 -15.38
CA PHE A 136 7.03 -19.59 -15.16
C PHE A 136 6.82 -19.86 -13.67
N THR A 137 5.89 -19.14 -13.06
CA THR A 137 5.63 -19.20 -11.62
C THR A 137 4.16 -19.60 -11.39
N PRO A 138 3.87 -20.89 -11.12
CA PRO A 138 2.51 -21.33 -10.78
C PRO A 138 2.13 -21.04 -9.33
N GLU A 139 3.09 -20.69 -8.47
CA GLU A 139 2.82 -20.28 -7.10
C GLU A 139 2.80 -18.75 -7.02
N VAL A 140 1.61 -18.18 -7.00
CA VAL A 140 1.41 -16.72 -7.04
C VAL A 140 1.35 -16.19 -5.61
N PHE A 141 2.14 -15.17 -5.34
CA PHE A 141 2.12 -14.40 -4.11
C PHE A 141 1.75 -12.96 -4.43
N HIS A 142 1.17 -12.27 -3.46
CA HIS A 142 1.04 -10.81 -3.45
C HIS A 142 1.94 -10.26 -2.34
N SER A 143 2.21 -8.96 -2.36
CA SER A 143 3.03 -8.36 -1.31
C SER A 143 2.29 -8.44 0.03
N ASN A 144 3.00 -8.85 1.09
CA ASN A 144 2.42 -8.90 2.43
C ASN A 144 2.52 -7.51 3.06
N VAL A 145 1.38 -6.95 3.44
CA VAL A 145 1.29 -5.68 4.14
C VAL A 145 0.62 -5.87 5.50
N ILE A 146 0.92 -4.97 6.44
CA ILE A 146 0.18 -4.85 7.70
C ILE A 146 -0.49 -3.48 7.66
N VAL A 147 -1.77 -3.40 8.01
CA VAL A 147 -2.47 -2.14 8.23
C VAL A 147 -2.68 -1.95 9.73
N ASN A 148 -2.25 -0.81 10.27
CA ASN A 148 -2.42 -0.42 11.66
C ASN A 148 -3.88 -0.01 11.95
N ASN A 149 -4.81 -0.95 11.81
CA ASN A 149 -6.25 -0.72 11.98
C ASN A 149 -6.62 -0.51 13.47
N PRO A 150 -7.23 0.64 13.85
CA PRO A 150 -7.67 0.91 15.21
C PRO A 150 -8.97 0.18 15.60
N THR A 151 -9.64 -0.50 14.67
CA THR A 151 -10.87 -1.29 14.91
C THR A 151 -10.63 -2.77 14.65
N PRO A 152 -10.13 -3.53 15.65
CA PRO A 152 -9.81 -4.94 15.46
C PRO A 152 -11.10 -5.77 15.31
N GLY A 153 -11.33 -6.30 14.10
CA GLY A 153 -12.39 -7.25 13.81
C GLY A 153 -11.90 -8.70 13.66
N GLU A 154 -10.63 -8.90 13.33
CA GLU A 154 -10.05 -10.22 13.08
C GLU A 154 -8.66 -10.38 13.74
N SER A 155 -8.23 -11.64 13.93
CA SER A 155 -6.94 -11.99 14.55
C SER A 155 -5.71 -11.48 13.80
N ASP A 156 -5.88 -11.12 12.53
CA ASP A 156 -4.80 -10.82 11.60
C ASP A 156 -4.57 -9.30 11.43
N SER A 157 -5.44 -8.45 12.00
CA SER A 157 -5.19 -7.01 12.14
C SER A 157 -4.29 -6.75 13.36
N ALA A 158 -3.02 -7.10 13.24
CA ALA A 158 -2.00 -6.77 14.23
C ALA A 158 -1.29 -5.48 13.81
N GLY A 159 -1.36 -4.42 14.61
CA GLY A 159 -0.60 -3.20 14.35
C GLY A 159 0.89 -3.38 14.70
N GLY A 160 1.79 -2.65 14.02
CA GLY A 160 3.24 -2.69 14.22
C GLY A 160 3.94 -1.41 13.73
N LEU A 161 5.21 -1.21 14.12
CA LEU A 161 5.99 0.00 13.79
C LEU A 161 6.09 0.28 12.29
N PHE A 162 6.11 -0.77 11.46
CA PHE A 162 6.12 -0.68 9.99
C PHE A 162 4.78 -1.06 9.36
N GLY A 163 3.73 -1.14 10.18
CA GLY A 163 2.37 -1.23 9.65
C GLY A 163 1.98 0.08 8.99
N LEU A 164 1.31 -0.04 7.86
CA LEU A 164 0.73 1.07 7.11
C LEU A 164 -0.27 1.81 8.01
N PRO A 165 -0.21 3.15 8.21
CA PRO A 165 -1.21 3.85 8.99
C PRO A 165 -2.62 3.58 8.47
N TRP A 166 -3.58 3.55 9.39
CA TRP A 166 -4.98 3.53 8.99
C TRP A 166 -5.30 4.85 8.27
N PRO A 167 -5.89 4.80 7.06
CA PRO A 167 -6.17 6.00 6.29
C PRO A 167 -7.08 6.95 7.05
N VAL A 168 -6.84 8.26 6.94
CA VAL A 168 -7.67 9.29 7.53
C VAL A 168 -9.06 9.27 6.89
N THR A 169 -10.07 8.83 7.65
CA THR A 169 -11.47 8.77 7.19
C THR A 169 -12.18 10.08 7.46
N LEU A 170 -11.90 11.07 6.61
CA LEU A 170 -12.54 12.38 6.59
C LEU A 170 -13.39 12.52 5.33
N ASP A 171 -14.44 13.33 5.41
CA ASP A 171 -15.04 13.99 4.25
C ASP A 171 -14.38 15.36 4.12
N GLU A 172 -13.53 15.53 3.10
CA GLU A 172 -12.75 16.76 2.90
C GLU A 172 -13.62 18.03 2.80
N PRO A 173 -14.74 18.05 2.05
CA PRO A 173 -15.59 19.24 1.96
C PRO A 173 -16.17 19.69 3.31
N SER A 174 -16.52 18.75 4.21
CA SER A 174 -17.02 19.09 5.55
C SER A 174 -15.92 19.25 6.60
N GLY A 175 -14.71 18.75 6.34
CA GLY A 175 -13.63 18.62 7.33
C GLY A 175 -13.98 17.70 8.51
N SER A 176 -15.06 16.92 8.40
CA SER A 176 -15.59 16.07 9.47
C SER A 176 -15.18 14.61 9.28
N GLY A 177 -14.87 13.93 10.38
CA GLY A 177 -14.65 12.49 10.35
C GLY A 177 -15.93 11.73 10.06
N LEU A 178 -15.81 10.59 9.37
CA LEU A 178 -16.92 9.67 9.16
C LEU A 178 -17.30 8.99 10.49
N VAL A 179 -18.15 9.64 11.28
CA VAL A 179 -18.57 9.14 12.60
C VAL A 179 -19.32 7.81 12.45
N GLY A 180 -18.86 6.77 13.16
CA GLY A 180 -19.54 5.48 13.24
C GLY A 180 -19.30 4.52 12.07
N PHE A 181 -18.39 4.85 11.15
CA PHE A 181 -17.95 3.97 10.05
C PHE A 181 -16.76 3.13 10.49
N ALA A 182 -16.99 1.84 10.73
CA ALA A 182 -15.92 0.84 10.73
C ALA A 182 -15.71 0.31 9.30
N PHE A 183 -14.51 -0.12 8.96
CA PHE A 183 -14.25 -0.80 7.69
C PHE A 183 -13.86 -2.26 7.95
N ALA A 184 -14.56 -3.18 7.30
CA ALA A 184 -14.12 -4.56 7.15
C ALA A 184 -13.39 -4.68 5.82
N THR A 185 -12.12 -5.10 5.87
CA THR A 185 -11.27 -5.25 4.69
C THR A 185 -10.95 -6.70 4.37
N PRO A 186 -11.94 -7.51 3.94
CA PRO A 186 -11.68 -8.89 3.54
C PRO A 186 -10.78 -8.90 2.32
N GLU A 187 -9.80 -9.79 2.29
CA GLU A 187 -8.90 -9.94 1.16
C GLU A 187 -9.46 -10.92 0.13
N HIS A 188 -9.39 -10.55 -1.14
CA HIS A 188 -9.70 -11.42 -2.27
C HIS A 188 -8.40 -11.71 -3.03
N LYS A 189 -7.96 -12.97 -2.95
CA LYS A 189 -6.65 -13.42 -3.41
C LYS A 189 -6.81 -14.59 -4.36
N SER A 190 -5.98 -14.59 -5.41
CA SER A 190 -5.83 -15.75 -6.28
C SER A 190 -5.39 -17.00 -5.52
N LYS A 191 -5.65 -18.18 -6.10
CA LYS A 191 -5.21 -19.43 -5.48
C LYS A 191 -3.69 -19.50 -5.48
N ARG A 192 -3.11 -19.63 -4.28
CA ARG A 192 -1.64 -19.71 -4.07
C ARG A 192 -0.94 -20.63 -5.06
N LEU A 193 -1.47 -21.81 -5.35
CA LEU A 193 -0.97 -22.68 -6.43
C LEU A 193 -2.03 -22.80 -7.53
N SER A 194 -1.77 -22.19 -8.68
CA SER A 194 -2.72 -22.12 -9.79
C SER A 194 -2.01 -22.05 -11.14
N PHE A 195 -2.41 -22.91 -12.07
CA PHE A 195 -1.92 -22.87 -13.45
C PHE A 195 -2.69 -21.88 -14.33
N SER A 196 -3.91 -21.50 -13.93
CA SER A 196 -4.66 -20.42 -14.61
C SER A 196 -4.16 -19.04 -14.20
N ASP A 197 -3.72 -18.92 -12.95
CA ASP A 197 -3.31 -17.64 -12.36
C ASP A 197 -1.81 -17.41 -12.45
N ALA A 198 -1.07 -18.38 -12.99
CA ALA A 198 0.38 -18.38 -13.09
C ALA A 198 0.97 -17.13 -13.76
N GLU A 199 2.21 -16.84 -13.38
CA GLU A 199 2.95 -15.68 -13.86
C GLU A 199 4.02 -16.09 -14.87
N TYR A 200 4.26 -15.19 -15.82
CA TYR A 200 5.17 -15.39 -16.92
C TYR A 200 6.12 -14.22 -17.04
N SER A 201 7.38 -14.54 -17.27
CA SER A 201 8.41 -13.52 -17.36
C SER A 201 9.42 -13.91 -18.43
N LEU A 202 9.85 -12.92 -19.21
CA LEU A 202 10.80 -13.08 -20.31
C LEU A 202 11.84 -11.97 -20.24
N ARG A 203 13.11 -12.34 -20.34
CA ARG A 203 14.25 -11.41 -20.35
C ARG A 203 15.23 -11.75 -21.46
N LEU A 204 15.51 -10.81 -22.35
CA LEU A 204 16.57 -10.90 -23.35
C LEU A 204 17.77 -10.07 -22.89
N LYS A 205 18.88 -10.71 -22.58
CA LYS A 205 20.15 -10.08 -22.19
C LYS A 205 21.15 -10.13 -23.34
N PHE A 206 21.82 -9.01 -23.63
CA PHE A 206 22.83 -8.92 -24.69
C PHE A 206 23.87 -7.83 -24.40
N GLU A 207 25.00 -7.90 -25.08
CA GLU A 207 26.04 -6.87 -25.07
C GLU A 207 25.84 -5.94 -26.27
N THR A 208 25.86 -4.63 -26.05
CA THR A 208 25.79 -3.62 -27.13
C THR A 208 26.47 -2.35 -26.66
N LEU A 209 27.00 -1.54 -27.58
CA LEU A 209 27.60 -0.25 -27.26
C LEU A 209 28.58 -0.30 -26.07
N GLY A 210 29.42 -1.34 -25.97
CA GLY A 210 30.40 -1.50 -24.87
C GLY A 210 29.80 -1.76 -23.48
N GLY A 211 28.48 -1.93 -23.37
CA GLY A 211 27.76 -2.23 -22.14
C GLY A 211 26.90 -3.50 -22.25
N VAL A 212 26.08 -3.72 -21.23
CA VAL A 212 25.13 -4.82 -21.14
C VAL A 212 23.73 -4.23 -21.13
N ALA A 213 22.85 -4.73 -22.02
CA ALA A 213 21.46 -4.34 -22.10
C ALA A 213 20.54 -5.52 -21.76
N THR A 214 19.36 -5.22 -21.22
CA THR A 214 18.26 -6.17 -21.10
C THR A 214 16.96 -5.60 -21.67
N LEU A 215 16.13 -6.48 -22.23
CA LEU A 215 14.72 -6.23 -22.50
C LEU A 215 13.92 -7.23 -21.67
N ASN A 216 12.94 -6.75 -20.92
CA ASN A 216 12.18 -7.50 -19.93
C ASN A 216 10.69 -7.39 -20.26
N ALA A 217 9.95 -8.47 -20.03
CA ALA A 217 8.50 -8.51 -20.14
C ALA A 217 7.95 -9.40 -19.03
N PHE A 218 7.02 -8.88 -18.25
CA PHE A 218 6.35 -9.57 -17.15
C PHE A 218 4.84 -9.54 -17.36
N TYR A 219 4.19 -10.65 -17.04
CA TYR A 219 2.73 -10.78 -17.02
C TYR A 219 2.35 -11.64 -15.82
N GLY A 220 1.71 -11.04 -14.82
CA GLY A 220 1.45 -11.67 -13.53
C GLY A 220 0.28 -11.04 -12.79
N MET A 221 0.06 -11.44 -11.55
CA MET A 221 -0.91 -10.76 -10.68
C MET A 221 -0.28 -9.49 -10.12
N GLN A 222 -1.08 -8.47 -9.85
CA GLN A 222 -0.58 -7.25 -9.21
C GLN A 222 -0.10 -7.50 -7.78
N ASP A 223 0.86 -6.69 -7.33
CA ASP A 223 1.45 -6.84 -6.00
C ASP A 223 0.61 -6.22 -4.88
N LEU A 224 0.01 -5.05 -5.11
CA LEU A 224 -0.82 -4.30 -4.16
C LEU A 224 -2.30 -4.33 -4.59
N PRO A 225 -3.25 -4.28 -3.64
CA PRO A 225 -4.66 -4.39 -3.96
C PRO A 225 -5.29 -3.06 -4.40
N VAL A 226 -6.45 -3.13 -5.03
CA VAL A 226 -7.40 -2.01 -5.15
C VAL A 226 -8.59 -2.24 -4.22
N LEU A 227 -9.24 -1.16 -3.80
CA LEU A 227 -10.41 -1.23 -2.92
C LEU A 227 -11.70 -1.45 -3.72
N LYS A 228 -12.51 -2.43 -3.29
CA LYS A 228 -13.82 -2.74 -3.86
C LYS A 228 -14.93 -2.67 -2.83
N LEU A 229 -15.91 -1.80 -3.06
CA LEU A 229 -17.12 -1.77 -2.23
C LEU A 229 -17.91 -3.08 -2.36
N ARG A 230 -18.06 -3.82 -1.26
CA ARG A 230 -18.96 -4.99 -1.15
C ARG A 230 -20.36 -4.61 -0.65
N GLY A 231 -20.44 -3.60 0.22
CA GLY A 231 -21.70 -3.15 0.82
C GLY A 231 -21.51 -2.55 2.21
N LEU A 232 -22.59 -2.51 2.98
CA LEU A 232 -22.64 -1.86 4.28
C LEU A 232 -23.45 -2.71 5.27
N ASP A 233 -22.95 -2.90 6.48
CA ASP A 233 -23.70 -3.48 7.57
C ASP A 233 -24.11 -2.38 8.56
N LEU A 234 -25.41 -2.26 8.82
CA LEU A 234 -25.96 -1.45 9.92
C LEU A 234 -26.25 -2.36 11.11
N PHE A 235 -25.74 -1.98 12.27
CA PHE A 235 -26.03 -2.62 13.55
C PHE A 235 -26.91 -1.70 14.37
N ILE A 236 -28.03 -2.23 14.86
CA ILE A 236 -28.99 -1.50 15.69
C ILE A 236 -29.04 -2.15 17.08
N GLY A 237 -28.54 -1.45 18.11
CA GLY A 237 -28.36 -1.97 19.46
C GLY A 237 -27.06 -2.76 19.65
N GLY A 238 -26.84 -3.30 20.86
CA GLY A 238 -25.67 -4.14 21.16
C GLY A 238 -25.78 -5.55 20.55
N ASP A 239 -24.66 -6.10 20.10
CA ASP A 239 -24.59 -7.44 19.51
C ASP A 239 -24.91 -8.52 20.56
N VAL A 240 -26.00 -9.27 20.35
CA VAL A 240 -26.47 -10.33 21.26
C VAL A 240 -25.63 -11.61 21.11
N THR A 241 -24.71 -11.68 20.14
CA THR A 241 -23.99 -12.92 19.82
C THR A 241 -22.72 -13.17 20.62
N THR A 242 -22.16 -12.15 21.29
CA THR A 242 -21.10 -12.34 22.28
C THR A 242 -21.66 -11.96 23.64
N GLY A 243 -21.70 -12.90 24.59
CA GLY A 243 -22.29 -12.72 25.93
C GLY A 243 -21.59 -11.70 26.84
N ALA A 244 -20.96 -10.66 26.30
CA ALA A 244 -20.30 -9.58 27.01
C ALA A 244 -20.88 -8.23 26.53
N GLY A 245 -22.01 -7.83 27.11
CA GLY A 245 -22.59 -6.50 26.83
C GLY A 245 -24.10 -6.34 27.01
N ALA A 246 -24.81 -7.26 27.67
CA ALA A 246 -26.19 -7.02 28.10
C ALA A 246 -26.20 -6.08 29.32
N GLY A 247 -26.11 -4.78 29.04
CA GLY A 247 -26.07 -3.72 30.03
C GLY A 247 -26.88 -2.48 29.65
N PHE A 248 -28.06 -2.64 29.06
CA PHE A 248 -29.08 -1.58 29.06
C PHE A 248 -30.42 -2.17 29.50
N GLY A 249 -30.94 -1.59 30.58
CA GLY A 249 -31.92 -2.20 31.47
C GLY A 249 -33.35 -2.28 30.93
N THR A 250 -33.99 -3.36 31.30
CA THR A 250 -35.43 -3.58 31.30
C THR A 250 -36.15 -2.44 32.04
N TRP A 251 -37.02 -1.67 31.38
CA TRP A 251 -38.14 -1.00 32.06
C TRP A 251 -39.37 -0.96 31.15
N GLY A 252 -40.43 -1.62 31.61
CA GLY A 252 -41.78 -1.39 31.12
C GLY A 252 -42.43 -0.20 31.85
N THR A 253 -43.33 0.50 31.17
CA THR A 253 -44.71 0.78 31.62
C THR A 253 -45.42 1.61 30.55
N GLY A 254 -46.57 1.14 30.06
CA GLY A 254 -47.54 1.98 29.34
C GLY A 254 -47.92 1.55 27.91
N GLY A 255 -48.51 0.38 27.76
CA GLY A 255 -49.63 0.16 26.83
C GLY A 255 -49.51 0.64 25.38
N LEU A 256 -48.53 0.15 24.62
CA LEU A 256 -48.63 0.01 23.16
C LEU A 256 -48.07 -1.35 22.77
N ALA A 257 -48.76 -2.03 21.85
CA ALA A 257 -48.42 -3.38 21.39
C ALA A 257 -46.98 -3.43 20.85
N PRO A 258 -46.24 -4.54 21.02
CA PRO A 258 -44.88 -4.65 20.51
C PRO A 258 -44.94 -4.64 18.98
N LEU A 259 -44.42 -3.58 18.35
CA LEU A 259 -43.91 -3.68 16.98
C LEU A 259 -42.78 -4.73 16.99
N PRO A 260 -42.57 -5.47 15.88
CA PRO A 260 -41.49 -6.45 15.80
C PRO A 260 -40.18 -5.73 16.15
N SER A 261 -39.52 -6.20 17.21
CA SER A 261 -38.42 -5.50 17.88
C SER A 261 -37.26 -5.22 16.92
N ALA A 262 -37.11 -3.94 16.53
CA ALA A 262 -35.98 -3.39 15.78
C ALA A 262 -34.69 -3.25 16.63
N THR A 263 -34.59 -3.97 17.75
CA THR A 263 -33.50 -3.86 18.73
C THR A 263 -32.69 -5.16 18.73
N GLY A 264 -31.42 -5.10 18.30
CA GLY A 264 -30.48 -6.23 18.28
C GLY A 264 -30.26 -6.88 16.91
N GLY A 265 -30.36 -6.13 15.81
CA GLY A 265 -30.26 -6.67 14.44
C GLY A 265 -29.06 -6.15 13.65
N ARG A 266 -28.44 -7.04 12.84
CA ARG A 266 -27.51 -6.69 11.75
C ARG A 266 -28.30 -6.64 10.44
N TYR A 267 -28.20 -5.54 9.72
CA TYR A 267 -28.83 -5.33 8.42
C TYR A 267 -27.76 -5.08 7.38
N THR A 268 -27.78 -5.84 6.28
CA THR A 268 -26.76 -5.77 5.23
C THR A 268 -27.34 -5.15 3.96
N PHE A 269 -26.62 -4.20 3.41
CA PHE A 269 -26.90 -3.52 2.14
C PHE A 269 -25.91 -3.98 1.08
N SER A 270 -26.37 -4.11 -0.17
CA SER A 270 -25.49 -4.33 -1.31
C SER A 270 -24.60 -3.11 -1.58
N ALA A 271 -23.54 -3.27 -2.38
CA ALA A 271 -22.73 -2.15 -2.86
C ALA A 271 -23.57 -1.05 -3.51
N SER A 272 -24.55 -1.41 -4.36
CA SER A 272 -25.44 -0.44 -5.00
C SER A 272 -26.32 0.33 -4.02
N GLN A 273 -26.91 -0.37 -3.04
CA GLN A 273 -27.69 0.27 -1.98
C GLN A 273 -26.82 1.18 -1.13
N THR A 274 -25.57 0.78 -0.87
CA THR A 274 -24.61 1.55 -0.09
C THR A 274 -24.23 2.84 -0.80
N GLU A 275 -23.93 2.78 -2.09
CA GLU A 275 -23.64 3.98 -2.89
C GLU A 275 -24.80 4.97 -2.84
N ALA A 276 -26.03 4.50 -3.06
CA ALA A 276 -27.21 5.36 -2.96
C ALA A 276 -27.43 5.94 -1.55
N ILE A 277 -27.14 5.20 -0.48
CA ILE A 277 -27.24 5.70 0.90
C ILE A 277 -26.20 6.78 1.20
N VAL A 278 -24.98 6.64 0.65
CA VAL A 278 -23.87 7.55 0.93
C VAL A 278 -23.91 8.81 0.07
N HIS A 279 -24.08 8.63 -1.25
CA HIS A 279 -24.00 9.69 -2.27
C HIS A 279 -25.36 10.21 -2.73
N GLY A 280 -26.47 9.53 -2.41
CA GLY A 280 -27.80 9.99 -2.80
C GLY A 280 -28.16 11.35 -2.20
N ALA A 281 -28.95 12.15 -2.93
CA ALA A 281 -29.44 13.44 -2.43
C ALA A 281 -30.12 13.31 -1.06
N GLY A 282 -29.61 14.02 -0.06
CA GLY A 282 -30.03 13.90 1.35
C GLY A 282 -29.53 12.65 2.08
N GLY A 283 -28.50 12.01 1.54
CA GLY A 283 -27.81 10.84 2.10
C GLY A 283 -26.72 11.21 3.11
N TYR A 284 -25.78 10.28 3.35
CA TYR A 284 -24.77 10.42 4.40
C TYR A 284 -23.83 11.63 4.26
N LEU A 285 -23.29 11.86 3.05
CA LEU A 285 -22.34 12.94 2.83
C LEU A 285 -23.03 14.32 2.89
N ASP A 286 -24.23 14.44 2.34
CA ASP A 286 -25.03 15.66 2.44
C ASP A 286 -25.36 16.01 3.90
N TRP A 287 -25.72 15.00 4.70
CA TRP A 287 -25.94 15.18 6.14
C TRP A 287 -24.66 15.64 6.86
N LEU A 288 -23.52 14.98 6.62
CA LEU A 288 -22.24 15.40 7.23
C LEU A 288 -21.85 16.84 6.87
N ARG A 289 -22.01 17.21 5.59
CA ARG A 289 -21.69 18.56 5.08
C ARG A 289 -22.67 19.61 5.60
N ASP A 290 -23.95 19.28 5.76
CA ASP A 290 -24.93 20.19 6.33
C ASP A 290 -24.67 20.44 7.83
N LEU A 291 -24.20 19.43 8.56
CA LEU A 291 -23.75 19.58 9.96
C LEU A 291 -22.57 20.53 10.11
N SER A 292 -21.59 20.47 9.21
CA SER A 292 -20.38 21.31 9.32
C SER A 292 -20.67 22.80 9.11
N VAL A 293 -21.76 23.15 8.43
CA VAL A 293 -22.18 24.54 8.20
C VAL A 293 -23.30 25.03 9.12
N GLY A 294 -23.59 24.31 10.21
CA GLY A 294 -24.54 24.74 11.25
C GLY A 294 -25.96 24.22 11.09
N GLY A 295 -26.16 23.21 10.24
CA GLY A 295 -27.43 22.52 10.04
C GLY A 295 -28.44 23.32 9.22
N ASN A 296 -29.12 22.63 8.32
CA ASN A 296 -30.30 23.09 7.61
C ASN A 296 -30.06 24.16 6.52
N VAL A 297 -28.81 24.32 6.07
CA VAL A 297 -28.37 25.39 5.15
C VAL A 297 -28.25 24.88 3.71
N LEU A 298 -27.71 23.66 3.52
CA LEU A 298 -27.46 23.10 2.18
C LEU A 298 -28.69 22.38 1.62
N THR A 299 -29.59 21.94 2.49
CA THR A 299 -30.78 21.13 2.16
C THR A 299 -32.08 21.94 2.12
N GLY A 300 -32.00 23.27 2.22
CA GLY A 300 -33.16 24.17 2.05
C GLY A 300 -34.14 24.22 3.21
N GLY A 301 -33.72 24.02 4.46
CA GLY A 301 -34.57 24.25 5.64
C GLY A 301 -35.33 23.02 6.18
N LEU A 302 -35.04 21.80 5.70
CA LEU A 302 -35.50 20.55 6.29
C LEU A 302 -34.60 20.04 7.43
N PRO A 303 -35.09 19.79 8.66
CA PRO A 303 -34.31 19.12 9.69
C PRO A 303 -33.99 17.68 9.22
N GLN A 304 -32.74 17.43 8.83
CA GLN A 304 -32.30 16.08 8.50
C GLN A 304 -31.95 15.37 9.80
N GLY A 305 -32.88 14.52 10.26
CA GLY A 305 -32.48 13.45 11.15
C GLY A 305 -31.41 12.60 10.49
N SER A 306 -30.51 12.01 11.27
CA SER A 306 -29.44 11.13 10.79
C SER A 306 -29.92 10.25 9.64
N PRO A 307 -29.18 10.14 8.51
CA PRO A 307 -29.58 9.33 7.37
C PRO A 307 -29.72 7.85 7.73
N LEU A 308 -29.13 7.39 8.86
CA LEU A 308 -29.40 6.07 9.43
C LEU A 308 -30.81 5.98 10.05
N THR A 309 -31.29 7.06 10.67
CA THR A 309 -32.68 7.21 11.13
C THR A 309 -33.64 7.27 9.94
N ALA A 310 -33.31 8.01 8.88
CA ALA A 310 -34.12 8.05 7.66
C ALA A 310 -34.16 6.69 6.93
N ALA A 311 -33.01 6.05 6.72
CA ALA A 311 -32.91 4.74 6.09
C ALA A 311 -33.77 3.71 6.86
N THR A 312 -33.62 3.64 8.18
CA THR A 312 -34.39 2.68 8.99
C THR A 312 -35.91 2.91 8.96
N THR A 313 -36.36 4.16 8.81
CA THR A 313 -37.80 4.44 8.61
C THR A 313 -38.33 3.93 7.26
N ALA A 314 -37.54 4.04 6.19
CA ALA A 314 -37.90 3.55 4.86
C ALA A 314 -37.99 2.01 4.79
N PHE A 315 -37.26 1.31 5.66
CA PHE A 315 -37.33 -0.15 5.81
C PHE A 315 -38.49 -0.64 6.71
N GLY A 316 -39.35 0.26 7.20
CA GLY A 316 -40.48 -0.10 8.04
C GLY A 316 -40.13 -0.39 9.51
N PHE A 317 -38.95 0.02 9.98
CA PHE A 317 -38.53 -0.16 11.38
C PHE A 317 -39.15 0.88 12.34
N GLY A 318 -39.93 1.83 11.83
CA GLY A 318 -40.58 2.90 12.60
C GLY A 318 -39.67 4.12 12.85
N LEU A 319 -40.27 5.24 13.27
CA LEU A 319 -39.53 6.43 13.71
C LEU A 319 -38.74 6.08 14.98
N GLY A 320 -37.41 6.20 14.97
CA GLY A 320 -36.57 6.01 16.16
C GLY A 320 -35.86 4.65 16.29
N ALA A 321 -35.54 3.95 15.20
CA ALA A 321 -34.71 2.74 15.29
C ALA A 321 -33.21 3.06 15.56
N CYS A 322 -32.70 4.18 15.05
CA CYS A 322 -31.35 4.68 15.30
C CYS A 322 -31.40 6.06 15.93
N ASN A 323 -30.64 6.26 17.02
CA ASN A 323 -30.49 7.57 17.63
C ASN A 323 -29.73 8.54 16.69
N ASP A 324 -30.18 9.79 16.64
CA ASP A 324 -29.46 10.88 15.99
C ASP A 324 -28.49 11.50 17.02
N PRO A 325 -27.17 11.25 16.90
CA PRO A 325 -26.21 11.73 17.90
C PRO A 325 -26.08 13.26 17.95
N VAL A 326 -26.61 14.00 16.97
CA VAL A 326 -26.54 15.46 16.89
C VAL A 326 -27.83 16.09 17.43
N LEU A 327 -29.00 15.57 17.03
CA LEU A 327 -30.30 16.12 17.45
C LEU A 327 -30.79 15.59 18.80
N ASP A 328 -30.22 14.48 19.29
CA ASP A 328 -30.57 13.86 20.57
C ASP A 328 -29.31 13.55 21.42
N ALA A 329 -28.49 14.59 21.61
CA ALA A 329 -27.25 14.54 22.39
C ALA A 329 -27.46 14.24 23.89
N ASP A 330 -28.67 14.52 24.40
CA ASP A 330 -29.07 14.27 25.79
C ASP A 330 -29.68 12.87 25.99
N GLY A 331 -29.88 12.12 24.90
CA GLY A 331 -30.34 10.73 24.87
C GLY A 331 -31.74 10.54 25.44
N ASP A 332 -32.77 10.61 24.61
CA ASP A 332 -34.02 9.98 25.00
C ASP A 332 -33.77 8.46 25.13
N ASN A 333 -34.05 7.90 26.32
CA ASN A 333 -33.80 6.50 26.68
C ASN A 333 -34.65 5.49 25.86
N SER A 334 -35.30 5.94 24.79
CA SER A 334 -36.25 5.22 23.96
C SER A 334 -35.67 4.79 22.60
N VAL A 335 -34.44 5.20 22.25
CA VAL A 335 -33.83 5.02 20.92
C VAL A 335 -32.55 4.17 20.98
N ALA A 336 -32.33 3.26 20.02
CA ALA A 336 -31.16 2.37 20.02
C ALA A 336 -29.91 3.03 19.42
N PHE A 337 -28.73 2.76 20.01
CA PHE A 337 -27.44 3.14 19.42
C PHE A 337 -27.23 2.37 18.11
N CYS A 338 -26.75 3.06 17.07
CA CYS A 338 -26.43 2.45 15.79
C CYS A 338 -24.96 2.62 15.44
N SER A 339 -24.38 1.57 14.85
CA SER A 339 -23.04 1.60 14.26
C SER A 339 -23.09 1.03 12.86
N VAL A 340 -22.15 1.47 12.02
CA VAL A 340 -22.10 1.12 10.61
C VAL A 340 -20.75 0.49 10.32
N ARG A 341 -20.74 -0.57 9.52
CA ARG A 341 -19.52 -1.19 9.04
C ARG A 341 -19.56 -1.29 7.52
N ALA A 342 -18.72 -0.49 6.84
CA ALA A 342 -18.49 -0.61 5.41
C ALA A 342 -17.68 -1.89 5.12
N GLY A 343 -18.15 -2.69 4.17
CA GLY A 343 -17.40 -3.80 3.62
C GLY A 343 -16.63 -3.33 2.40
N VAL A 344 -15.32 -3.19 2.52
CA VAL A 344 -14.42 -2.75 1.44
C VAL A 344 -13.38 -3.84 1.21
N GLU A 345 -13.54 -4.63 0.16
CA GLU A 345 -12.62 -5.71 -0.20
C GLU A 345 -11.28 -5.18 -0.70
N LEU A 346 -10.19 -5.81 -0.26
CA LEU A 346 -8.85 -5.66 -0.84
C LEU A 346 -8.71 -6.69 -1.97
N ASP A 347 -8.77 -6.25 -3.22
CA ASP A 347 -8.74 -7.16 -4.37
C ASP A 347 -7.37 -7.20 -5.06
N TYR A 348 -6.80 -8.40 -5.13
CA TYR A 348 -5.50 -8.69 -5.73
C TYR A 348 -5.60 -9.39 -7.11
N ASP A 349 -6.80 -9.60 -7.65
CA ASP A 349 -7.01 -10.42 -8.85
C ASP A 349 -6.76 -9.69 -10.19
N TYR A 350 -6.32 -8.43 -10.16
CA TYR A 350 -5.94 -7.72 -11.38
C TYR A 350 -4.58 -8.20 -11.90
N ARG A 351 -4.43 -8.13 -13.23
CA ARG A 351 -3.21 -8.50 -13.93
C ARG A 351 -2.36 -7.27 -14.17
N GLN A 352 -1.07 -7.40 -13.89
CA GLN A 352 -0.05 -6.44 -14.31
C GLN A 352 0.66 -6.94 -15.57
N MET A 353 0.91 -6.04 -16.51
CA MET A 353 1.68 -6.29 -17.72
C MET A 353 2.76 -5.23 -17.84
N VAL A 354 4.02 -5.64 -17.68
CA VAL A 354 5.15 -4.70 -17.66
C VAL A 354 6.14 -5.06 -18.75
N VAL A 355 6.57 -4.06 -19.50
CA VAL A 355 7.75 -4.16 -20.37
C VAL A 355 8.82 -3.23 -19.84
N GLY A 356 10.09 -3.64 -19.93
CA GLY A 356 11.18 -2.80 -19.45
C GLY A 356 12.47 -3.01 -20.22
N ALA A 357 13.37 -2.06 -20.09
CA ALA A 357 14.70 -2.10 -20.65
C ALA A 357 15.71 -1.65 -19.61
N THR A 358 16.88 -2.27 -19.60
CA THR A 358 18.02 -1.76 -18.82
C THR A 358 19.26 -1.67 -19.67
N PHE A 359 20.15 -0.74 -19.33
CA PHE A 359 21.46 -0.62 -19.92
C PHE A 359 22.48 -0.23 -18.85
N THR A 360 23.61 -0.92 -18.81
CA THR A 360 24.71 -0.62 -17.90
C THR A 360 26.03 -0.59 -18.66
N ARG A 361 26.82 0.46 -18.45
CA ARG A 361 28.13 0.61 -19.10
C ARG A 361 29.17 1.22 -18.16
N ASP A 362 30.34 0.61 -18.12
CA ASP A 362 31.56 1.17 -17.53
C ASP A 362 32.13 2.29 -18.42
N LEU A 363 32.48 3.43 -17.82
CA LEU A 363 33.02 4.60 -18.50
C LEU A 363 34.55 4.70 -18.51
N SER A 364 35.27 3.63 -18.18
CA SER A 364 36.75 3.56 -18.17
C SER A 364 37.40 3.98 -19.48
N ASP A 365 36.71 3.83 -20.61
CA ASP A 365 37.18 4.28 -21.91
C ASP A 365 37.21 5.82 -22.06
N PHE A 366 36.40 6.54 -21.29
CA PHE A 366 36.19 7.99 -21.43
C PHE A 366 36.77 8.78 -20.26
N MET A 367 36.63 8.26 -19.05
CA MET A 367 36.97 8.99 -17.84
C MET A 367 37.42 8.05 -16.73
N ALA A 368 38.50 8.46 -16.08
CA ALA A 368 39.03 7.80 -14.91
C ALA A 368 39.59 8.86 -13.96
N PHE A 369 39.28 8.72 -12.69
CA PHE A 369 39.55 9.73 -11.68
C PHE A 369 40.37 9.16 -10.51
N GLY A 370 41.06 10.05 -9.80
CA GLY A 370 41.77 9.72 -8.57
C GLY A 370 43.02 8.88 -8.74
N ARG A 371 43.68 8.56 -7.61
CA ARG A 371 44.98 7.86 -7.57
C ARG A 371 44.95 6.47 -8.20
N LYS A 372 43.80 5.80 -8.20
CA LYS A 372 43.62 4.44 -8.71
C LYS A 372 43.00 4.39 -10.12
N ASN A 373 42.81 5.55 -10.75
CA ASN A 373 42.24 5.64 -12.10
C ASN A 373 40.90 4.90 -12.20
N SER A 374 40.03 5.10 -11.20
CA SER A 374 38.71 4.49 -11.13
C SER A 374 37.73 5.19 -12.06
N SER A 375 36.92 4.41 -12.77
CA SER A 375 35.85 4.90 -13.62
C SER A 375 34.48 4.68 -12.99
N PRO A 376 33.52 5.58 -13.23
CA PRO A 376 32.13 5.32 -12.91
C PRO A 376 31.49 4.37 -13.94
N SER A 377 30.40 3.73 -13.55
CA SER A 377 29.47 3.08 -14.47
C SER A 377 28.13 3.81 -14.49
N ILE A 378 27.56 3.95 -15.68
CA ILE A 378 26.19 4.47 -15.85
C ILE A 378 25.24 3.29 -15.93
N ARG A 379 24.09 3.47 -15.29
CA ARG A 379 22.92 2.59 -15.37
C ARG A 379 21.72 3.38 -15.85
N LEU A 380 20.94 2.77 -16.74
CA LEU A 380 19.67 3.28 -17.22
C LEU A 380 18.66 2.16 -17.08
N GLU A 381 17.50 2.45 -16.51
CA GLU A 381 16.37 1.52 -16.44
C GLU A 381 15.11 2.25 -16.85
N VAL A 382 14.26 1.60 -17.63
CA VAL A 382 12.92 2.07 -17.98
C VAL A 382 11.96 0.90 -17.85
N SER A 383 10.81 1.12 -17.26
CA SER A 383 9.66 0.22 -17.29
C SER A 383 8.42 0.97 -17.74
N HIS A 384 7.51 0.24 -18.37
CA HIS A 384 6.19 0.70 -18.75
C HIS A 384 5.20 -0.40 -18.38
N GLU A 385 4.28 -0.07 -17.48
CA GLU A 385 3.19 -0.92 -17.05
C GLU A 385 1.91 -0.47 -17.75
N PHE A 386 1.23 -1.43 -18.35
CA PHE A 386 -0.02 -1.20 -19.06
C PHE A 386 -1.21 -1.48 -18.15
N ASP A 387 -2.28 -0.70 -18.30
CA ASP A 387 -3.59 -1.00 -17.72
C ASP A 387 -3.55 -1.20 -16.18
N HIS A 388 -2.65 -0.50 -15.49
CA HIS A 388 -2.51 -0.56 -14.03
C HIS A 388 -3.80 -0.05 -13.35
N PRO A 389 -4.40 -0.82 -12.43
CA PRO A 389 -5.68 -0.43 -11.85
C PRO A 389 -5.49 0.55 -10.69
N PHE A 390 -6.31 1.60 -10.69
CA PHE A 390 -6.34 2.64 -9.67
C PHE A 390 -7.75 2.80 -9.11
N ASN A 391 -7.85 3.16 -7.84
CA ASN A 391 -9.05 3.82 -7.33
C ASN A 391 -9.06 5.28 -7.81
N ARG A 392 -10.22 5.96 -7.82
CA ARG A 392 -10.33 7.37 -8.22
C ARG A 392 -11.05 8.22 -7.19
N SER A 393 -10.59 9.44 -6.94
CA SER A 393 -11.22 10.44 -6.07
C SER A 393 -12.42 11.09 -6.76
N ILE A 394 -12.31 11.30 -8.07
CA ILE A 394 -13.36 11.85 -8.92
C ILE A 394 -14.26 10.71 -9.39
N VAL A 395 -15.38 10.55 -8.71
CA VAL A 395 -16.33 9.44 -8.94
C VAL A 395 -17.61 9.92 -9.60
N ASN A 396 -18.34 8.98 -10.21
CA ASN A 396 -19.65 9.22 -10.81
C ASN A 396 -20.63 8.15 -10.28
N PRO A 397 -21.30 8.42 -9.14
CA PRO A 397 -22.31 7.53 -8.61
C PRO A 397 -23.52 7.44 -9.54
N THR A 398 -24.08 6.25 -9.68
CA THR A 398 -25.18 5.96 -10.61
C THR A 398 -26.36 5.26 -9.98
N GLU A 399 -26.24 4.86 -8.71
CA GLU A 399 -27.22 4.01 -8.06
C GLU A 399 -28.35 4.81 -7.37
N ASN A 400 -29.54 4.21 -7.35
CA ASN A 400 -30.71 4.78 -6.67
C ASN A 400 -31.33 3.72 -5.76
N PHE A 401 -31.66 4.12 -4.54
CA PHE A 401 -32.31 3.25 -3.59
C PHE A 401 -33.25 4.01 -2.65
N ALA A 402 -34.50 3.55 -2.55
CA ALA A 402 -35.50 4.08 -1.62
C ALA A 402 -35.73 5.61 -1.69
N GLY A 403 -35.55 6.21 -2.87
CA GLY A 403 -35.69 7.65 -3.07
C GLY A 403 -34.41 8.47 -2.85
N LEU A 404 -33.33 7.82 -2.41
CA LEU A 404 -31.97 8.36 -2.43
C LEU A 404 -31.38 8.07 -3.82
N ASP A 405 -31.25 9.13 -4.62
CA ASP A 405 -30.75 9.04 -5.99
C ASP A 405 -29.34 9.65 -6.06
N ALA A 406 -28.32 8.82 -6.25
CA ALA A 406 -26.93 9.26 -6.32
C ALA A 406 -26.57 9.97 -7.62
N THR A 407 -27.47 9.94 -8.63
CA THR A 407 -27.30 10.73 -9.86
C THR A 407 -27.69 12.20 -9.67
N ILE A 408 -28.36 12.54 -8.56
CA ILE A 408 -28.80 13.89 -8.26
C ILE A 408 -27.80 14.51 -7.28
N ASN A 409 -26.78 15.16 -7.82
CA ASN A 409 -25.85 15.95 -7.00
C ASN A 409 -26.47 17.33 -6.69
N LEU A 410 -26.37 17.78 -5.44
CA LEU A 410 -26.91 19.08 -5.02
C LEU A 410 -26.27 20.28 -5.75
N ASP A 411 -25.06 20.09 -6.28
CA ASP A 411 -24.33 21.06 -7.11
C ASP A 411 -24.61 20.90 -8.62
N GLY A 412 -25.41 19.91 -9.03
CA GLY A 412 -25.75 19.61 -10.42
C GLY A 412 -24.62 19.01 -11.26
N SER A 413 -23.49 18.64 -10.64
CA SER A 413 -22.37 17.97 -11.32
C SER A 413 -22.72 16.50 -11.63
N ALA A 414 -22.10 15.92 -12.66
CA ALA A 414 -22.19 14.47 -12.93
C ALA A 414 -20.99 13.70 -12.37
N ASN A 415 -19.87 14.40 -12.16
CA ASN A 415 -18.69 13.87 -11.51
C ASN A 415 -18.53 14.65 -10.21
N ILE A 416 -18.34 13.92 -9.12
CA ILE A 416 -18.13 14.49 -7.80
C ILE A 416 -16.72 14.14 -7.37
N ASP A 417 -15.95 15.19 -7.11
CA ASP A 417 -14.70 15.07 -6.39
C ASP A 417 -15.07 14.83 -4.92
N GLN A 418 -14.73 13.64 -4.44
CA GLN A 418 -15.06 13.26 -3.08
C GLN A 418 -13.89 13.44 -2.13
N GLY A 419 -12.65 13.45 -2.66
CA GLY A 419 -11.45 13.21 -1.87
C GLY A 419 -11.55 11.94 -1.01
N SER A 420 -10.43 11.40 -0.56
CA SER A 420 -10.43 10.52 0.62
C SER A 420 -11.50 9.38 0.62
N SER A 421 -12.07 9.09 1.78
CA SER A 421 -12.91 7.93 2.06
C SER A 421 -14.30 7.92 1.40
N GLY A 422 -14.78 9.05 0.89
CA GLY A 422 -16.06 9.16 0.17
C GLY A 422 -16.04 8.44 -1.18
N ALA A 423 -14.88 8.44 -1.84
CA ALA A 423 -14.66 7.72 -3.10
C ALA A 423 -14.79 6.19 -2.96
N LEU A 424 -14.56 5.65 -1.75
CA LEU A 424 -14.63 4.22 -1.47
C LEU A 424 -16.07 3.69 -1.38
N ALA A 425 -17.04 4.58 -1.24
CA ALA A 425 -18.46 4.25 -1.14
C ALA A 425 -19.17 4.26 -2.51
N VAL A 426 -18.43 3.98 -3.58
CA VAL A 426 -18.92 3.88 -4.96
C VAL A 426 -18.74 2.46 -5.48
N ILE A 427 -19.66 2.00 -6.33
CA ILE A 427 -19.59 0.67 -6.91
C ILE A 427 -18.30 0.50 -7.74
N PRO A 428 -17.70 -0.70 -7.79
CA PRO A 428 -16.39 -0.91 -8.42
C PRO A 428 -16.28 -0.41 -9.87
N SER A 429 -17.35 -0.52 -10.68
CA SER A 429 -17.34 -0.05 -12.08
C SER A 429 -17.15 1.45 -12.22
N ASN A 430 -17.49 2.20 -11.18
CA ASN A 430 -17.38 3.66 -11.13
C ASN A 430 -16.34 4.11 -10.10
N ALA A 431 -15.60 3.20 -9.46
CA ALA A 431 -14.59 3.53 -8.47
C ALA A 431 -13.18 3.09 -8.91
N ILE A 432 -13.09 2.17 -9.87
CA ILE A 432 -11.83 1.62 -10.36
C ILE A 432 -11.67 1.95 -11.84
N THR A 433 -10.54 2.57 -12.17
CA THR A 433 -10.12 2.82 -13.55
C THR A 433 -8.76 2.17 -13.80
N LYS A 434 -8.29 2.22 -15.04
CA LYS A 434 -6.98 1.71 -15.44
C LYS A 434 -6.20 2.79 -16.17
N SER A 435 -4.93 2.91 -15.85
CA SER A 435 -4.02 3.83 -16.52
C SER A 435 -2.61 3.23 -16.64
N ASP A 436 -1.80 3.79 -17.53
CA ASP A 436 -0.45 3.32 -17.78
C ASP A 436 0.56 4.04 -16.86
N ILE A 437 1.58 3.32 -16.39
CA ILE A 437 2.69 3.88 -15.60
C ILE A 437 3.98 3.75 -16.40
N THR A 438 4.75 4.84 -16.51
CA THR A 438 6.10 4.81 -17.07
C THR A 438 7.11 5.22 -16.03
N SER A 439 8.05 4.34 -15.72
CA SER A 439 9.10 4.63 -14.75
C SER A 439 10.45 4.63 -15.42
N ALA A 440 11.29 5.61 -15.10
CA ALA A 440 12.65 5.75 -15.61
C ALA A 440 13.63 5.96 -14.46
N MET A 441 14.83 5.41 -14.59
CA MET A 441 15.95 5.64 -13.69
C MET A 441 17.24 5.86 -14.45
N ILE A 442 18.01 6.84 -13.97
CA ILE A 442 19.41 7.04 -14.31
C ILE A 442 20.27 6.91 -13.06
N GLY A 443 21.24 6.00 -13.11
CA GLY A 443 22.14 5.67 -12.02
C GLY A 443 23.60 5.86 -12.38
N ILE A 444 24.41 6.26 -11.41
CA ILE A 444 25.85 6.37 -11.51
C ILE A 444 26.47 5.67 -10.31
N ASP A 445 27.18 4.57 -10.58
CA ASP A 445 27.94 3.85 -9.57
C ASP A 445 29.42 4.27 -9.69
N PHE A 446 30.04 4.65 -8.59
CA PHE A 446 31.41 5.13 -8.56
C PHE A 446 32.19 4.59 -7.35
N PRO A 447 33.32 3.89 -7.55
CA PRO A 447 34.24 3.58 -6.47
C PRO A 447 35.08 4.81 -6.13
N PHE A 448 34.63 5.57 -5.12
CA PHE A 448 35.23 6.81 -4.66
C PHE A 448 36.51 6.59 -3.82
N TRP A 449 37.55 7.34 -4.14
CA TRP A 449 38.81 7.41 -3.40
C TRP A 449 38.98 8.82 -2.85
N VAL A 450 39.10 8.95 -1.52
CA VAL A 450 39.17 10.26 -0.86
C VAL A 450 40.51 10.93 -1.17
N PRO A 451 40.53 12.11 -1.81
CA PRO A 451 41.78 12.83 -2.06
C PRO A 451 42.51 13.15 -0.76
N GLY A 452 43.79 12.80 -0.68
CA GLY A 452 44.62 13.05 0.51
C GLY A 452 44.57 11.96 1.58
N TRP A 453 43.72 10.93 1.45
CA TRP A 453 43.72 9.79 2.37
C TRP A 453 44.68 8.68 1.90
N GLU A 454 45.97 8.82 2.25
CA GLU A 454 47.00 7.88 1.77
C GLU A 454 46.87 6.45 2.30
N GLY A 455 46.30 6.30 3.50
CA GLY A 455 46.05 5.02 4.17
C GLY A 455 44.74 4.33 3.80
N GLN A 456 43.99 4.82 2.81
CA GLN A 456 42.76 4.17 2.37
C GLN A 456 43.08 2.82 1.69
N GLU A 457 42.64 1.71 2.30
CA GLU A 457 42.89 0.35 1.77
C GLU A 457 41.90 -0.06 0.67
N LYS A 458 40.66 0.44 0.75
CA LYS A 458 39.52 0.08 -0.11
C LYS A 458 38.75 1.35 -0.53
N SER A 459 38.22 1.35 -1.74
CA SER A 459 37.33 2.42 -2.21
C SER A 459 36.05 2.46 -1.39
N ILE A 460 35.47 3.65 -1.28
CA ILE A 460 34.09 3.82 -0.83
C ILE A 460 33.22 3.56 -2.05
N PHE A 461 32.35 2.57 -2.00
CA PHE A 461 31.35 2.40 -3.04
C PHE A 461 30.32 3.52 -2.89
N THR A 462 29.96 4.18 -3.98
CA THR A 462 28.96 5.24 -4.00
C THR A 462 28.06 5.03 -5.19
N SER A 463 26.75 5.09 -4.97
CA SER A 463 25.74 4.99 -6.01
C SER A 463 24.79 6.17 -5.87
N PHE A 464 24.51 6.82 -6.98
CA PHE A 464 23.56 7.92 -7.07
C PHE A 464 22.56 7.61 -8.16
N GLN A 465 21.27 7.61 -7.84
CA GLN A 465 20.20 7.26 -8.77
C GLN A 465 19.11 8.33 -8.72
N LEU A 466 18.58 8.69 -9.89
CA LEU A 466 17.42 9.57 -10.03
C LEU A 466 16.31 8.79 -10.72
N PHE A 467 15.10 8.95 -10.21
CA PHE A 467 13.90 8.26 -10.68
C PHE A 467 12.84 9.28 -11.07
N ASP A 468 12.10 8.97 -12.12
CA ASP A 468 10.86 9.64 -12.51
C ASP A 468 9.82 8.55 -12.76
N ILE A 469 8.71 8.59 -12.03
CA ILE A 469 7.54 7.72 -12.23
C ILE A 469 6.43 8.61 -12.74
N TYR A 470 6.05 8.40 -13.99
CA TYR A 470 4.99 9.12 -14.69
C TYR A 470 3.72 8.27 -14.73
N THR A 471 2.67 8.75 -14.09
CA THR A 471 1.36 8.09 -14.07
C THR A 471 0.44 8.79 -15.05
N HIS A 472 0.04 8.11 -16.12
CA HIS A 472 -0.85 8.72 -17.12
C HIS A 472 -2.20 9.04 -16.50
N ASP A 473 -2.87 10.09 -17.00
CA ASP A 473 -4.22 10.47 -16.59
C ASP A 473 -4.36 10.70 -15.06
N ALA A 474 -3.26 11.05 -14.38
CA ALA A 474 -3.25 11.36 -12.95
C ALA A 474 -4.21 12.50 -12.58
N ASP A 475 -4.44 13.44 -13.51
CA ASP A 475 -5.39 14.54 -13.37
C ASP A 475 -6.86 14.11 -13.37
N GLU A 476 -7.16 12.83 -13.69
CA GLU A 476 -8.48 12.23 -13.49
C GLU A 476 -8.74 11.80 -12.02
N GLY A 477 -7.85 12.19 -11.09
CA GLY A 477 -7.99 11.94 -9.66
C GLY A 477 -7.62 10.50 -9.29
N LEU A 478 -6.54 9.97 -9.85
CA LEU A 478 -6.09 8.60 -9.55
C LEU A 478 -5.54 8.53 -8.13
N LEU A 479 -6.01 7.59 -7.34
CA LEU A 479 -5.59 7.39 -5.95
C LEU A 479 -4.48 6.35 -5.84
N ALA A 480 -3.55 6.54 -4.89
CA ALA A 480 -2.52 5.56 -4.63
C ALA A 480 -3.12 4.18 -4.28
N GLN A 481 -2.45 3.10 -4.67
CA GLN A 481 -3.00 1.75 -4.42
C GLN A 481 -3.14 1.44 -2.93
N ALA A 482 -4.09 0.56 -2.63
CA ALA A 482 -4.53 0.29 -1.27
C ALA A 482 -3.40 -0.28 -0.38
N PRO A 483 -3.43 -0.02 0.94
CA PRO A 483 -4.53 0.55 1.72
C PRO A 483 -4.69 2.08 1.65
N TYR A 484 -3.88 2.78 0.86
CA TYR A 484 -3.82 4.25 0.84
C TYR A 484 -4.55 4.87 -0.35
N ALA A 485 -5.75 4.36 -0.60
CA ALA A 485 -6.61 4.83 -1.67
C ALA A 485 -7.24 6.20 -1.39
N LEU A 486 -6.54 7.11 -0.69
CA LEU A 486 -7.09 8.39 -0.26
C LEU A 486 -6.26 9.61 -0.69
N ASP A 487 -4.99 9.42 -1.04
CA ASP A 487 -4.16 10.47 -1.66
C ASP A 487 -4.10 10.28 -3.17
N GLU A 488 -4.26 11.39 -3.89
CA GLU A 488 -4.09 11.42 -5.33
C GLU A 488 -2.61 11.26 -5.71
N VAL A 489 -2.37 10.43 -6.72
CA VAL A 489 -1.05 10.24 -7.30
C VAL A 489 -0.74 11.47 -8.16
N SER A 490 0.44 12.06 -7.93
CA SER A 490 0.95 13.11 -8.81
C SER A 490 1.34 12.55 -10.18
N ASP A 491 1.14 13.36 -11.22
CA ASP A 491 1.51 13.05 -12.61
C ASP A 491 2.98 12.59 -12.73
N HIS A 492 3.89 13.31 -12.06
CA HIS A 492 5.31 12.96 -11.96
C HIS A 492 5.75 12.82 -10.50
N GLN A 493 6.23 11.62 -10.15
CA GLN A 493 6.86 11.35 -8.86
C GLN A 493 8.37 11.21 -9.03
N ASN A 494 9.12 12.18 -8.48
CA ASN A 494 10.56 12.29 -8.67
C ASN A 494 11.30 11.89 -7.40
N TYR A 495 12.24 10.95 -7.54
CA TYR A 495 13.03 10.47 -6.40
C TYR A 495 14.52 10.54 -6.67
N MET A 496 15.30 10.67 -5.60
CA MET A 496 16.74 10.47 -5.61
C MET A 496 17.09 9.40 -4.59
N THR A 497 18.00 8.49 -4.95
CA THR A 497 18.71 7.67 -3.96
C THR A 497 20.20 7.94 -4.00
N PHE A 498 20.81 7.96 -2.81
CA PHE A 498 22.24 8.06 -2.64
C PHE A 498 22.71 7.03 -1.63
N LEU A 499 23.40 6.01 -2.13
CA LEU A 499 23.97 4.96 -1.30
C LEU A 499 25.49 5.11 -1.24
N TRP A 500 26.06 4.86 -0.07
CA TRP A 500 27.49 4.73 0.10
C TRP A 500 27.85 3.58 1.05
N SER A 501 28.92 2.87 0.73
CA SER A 501 29.45 1.80 1.56
C SER A 501 30.96 1.94 1.71
N MET A 502 31.41 2.04 2.96
CA MET A 502 32.76 2.38 3.36
C MET A 502 33.32 1.27 4.26
N PRO A 503 34.04 0.30 3.67
CA PRO A 503 34.76 -0.71 4.43
C PRO A 503 36.04 -0.12 5.05
N LEU A 504 36.18 -0.28 6.36
CA LEU A 504 37.30 0.15 7.18
C LEU A 504 37.99 -1.05 7.83
N ASP A 505 39.25 -0.86 8.24
CA ASP A 505 40.05 -1.85 8.99
C ASP A 505 39.98 -3.25 8.37
N SER A 506 40.35 -3.35 7.08
CA SER A 506 40.26 -4.60 6.32
C SER A 506 38.88 -5.27 6.39
N GLN A 507 37.79 -4.48 6.26
CA GLN A 507 36.38 -4.91 6.29
C GLN A 507 35.87 -5.39 7.66
N ARG A 508 36.64 -5.16 8.72
CA ARG A 508 36.20 -5.46 10.10
C ARG A 508 35.13 -4.50 10.59
N LEU A 509 35.12 -3.28 10.06
CA LEU A 509 34.08 -2.28 10.29
C LEU A 509 33.55 -1.86 8.93
N VAL A 510 32.25 -2.00 8.68
CA VAL A 510 31.61 -1.50 7.45
C VAL A 510 30.57 -0.46 7.84
N LEU A 511 30.71 0.73 7.28
CA LEU A 511 29.74 1.80 7.40
C LEU A 511 28.97 1.89 6.09
N GLU A 512 27.65 1.83 6.14
CA GLU A 512 26.80 1.95 4.97
C GLU A 512 25.70 2.96 5.25
N GLY A 513 25.49 3.89 4.32
CA GLY A 513 24.39 4.84 4.39
C GLY A 513 23.57 4.83 3.11
N LEU A 514 22.26 5.02 3.26
CA LEU A 514 21.31 5.20 2.17
C LEU A 514 20.45 6.42 2.47
N VAL A 515 20.42 7.36 1.53
CA VAL A 515 19.48 8.49 1.52
C VAL A 515 18.47 8.23 0.41
N ILE A 516 17.19 8.41 0.67
CA ILE A 516 16.15 8.50 -0.34
C ILE A 516 15.43 9.83 -0.15
N GLU A 517 15.33 10.62 -1.22
CA GLU A 517 14.58 11.87 -1.24
C GLU A 517 13.42 11.72 -2.23
N ASP A 518 12.21 12.05 -1.80
CA ASP A 518 11.03 12.27 -2.62
C ASP A 518 10.84 13.77 -2.81
N PHE A 519 11.13 14.25 -4.02
CA PHE A 519 11.01 15.67 -4.35
C PHE A 519 9.57 16.12 -4.59
N THR A 520 8.67 15.18 -4.87
CA THR A 520 7.26 15.47 -5.17
C THR A 520 6.49 15.69 -3.87
N ASN A 521 6.73 14.87 -2.85
CA ASN A 521 6.03 14.94 -1.57
C ASN A 521 6.86 15.53 -0.40
N ASP A 522 8.03 16.10 -0.67
CA ASP A 522 8.95 16.67 0.34
C ASP A 522 9.27 15.70 1.49
N ALA A 523 9.66 14.48 1.14
CA ALA A 523 9.96 13.43 2.12
C ALA A 523 11.39 12.90 1.99
N THR A 524 12.02 12.64 3.13
CA THR A 524 13.40 12.17 3.26
C THR A 524 13.46 10.92 4.12
N LEU A 525 14.22 9.93 3.64
CA LEU A 525 14.67 8.78 4.40
C LEU A 525 16.18 8.79 4.52
N TYR A 526 16.69 8.51 5.71
CA TYR A 526 18.10 8.24 5.94
C TYR A 526 18.30 6.97 6.74
N ARG A 527 18.99 5.99 6.15
CA ARG A 527 19.44 4.76 6.81
C ARG A 527 20.94 4.82 7.03
N GLN A 528 21.38 4.52 8.25
CA GLN A 528 22.78 4.29 8.59
C GLN A 528 22.93 2.90 9.21
N ARG A 529 23.76 2.06 8.59
CA ARG A 529 24.13 0.74 9.07
C ARG A 529 25.61 0.70 9.43
N ILE A 530 25.91 -0.03 10.51
CA ILE A 530 27.25 -0.28 11.01
C ILE A 530 27.39 -1.77 11.30
N ASP A 531 28.22 -2.47 10.52
CA ASP A 531 28.52 -3.88 10.71
C ASP A 531 29.85 -4.09 11.42
N PHE A 532 29.86 -4.93 12.46
CA PHE A 532 31.04 -5.27 13.25
C PHE A 532 31.52 -6.70 12.95
N ASN A 533 32.51 -6.84 12.07
CA ASN A 533 33.12 -8.13 11.71
C ASN A 533 34.35 -8.48 12.56
N TYR A 534 34.42 -7.97 13.80
CA TYR A 534 35.56 -8.18 14.71
C TYR A 534 35.55 -9.55 15.42
N PHE A 535 34.42 -10.25 15.45
CA PHE A 535 34.17 -11.37 16.35
C PHE A 535 34.36 -12.75 15.70
N GLY A 536 35.41 -12.88 14.87
CA GLY A 536 35.70 -14.12 14.13
C GLY A 536 34.73 -14.32 12.97
N ASP A 537 34.48 -15.59 12.61
CA ASP A 537 33.64 -15.93 11.46
C ASP A 537 32.16 -16.14 11.81
N SER A 538 31.85 -16.39 13.08
CA SER A 538 30.51 -16.80 13.49
C SER A 538 29.63 -15.63 13.92
N TRP A 539 30.15 -14.66 14.68
CA TRP A 539 29.32 -13.58 15.22
C TRP A 539 29.41 -12.33 14.37
N ARG A 540 28.24 -11.79 13.99
CA ARG A 540 28.10 -10.57 13.20
C ARG A 540 27.10 -9.62 13.90
N PRO A 541 27.55 -8.82 14.88
CA PRO A 541 26.73 -7.73 15.41
C PRO A 541 26.56 -6.62 14.38
N ARG A 542 25.36 -6.03 14.35
CA ARG A 542 25.01 -4.90 13.49
C ARG A 542 24.21 -3.87 14.29
N LEU A 543 24.52 -2.60 14.09
CA LEU A 543 23.71 -1.48 14.54
C LEU A 543 23.13 -0.78 13.31
N GLU A 544 21.81 -0.57 13.30
CA GLU A 544 21.12 0.15 12.23
C GLU A 544 20.28 1.27 12.84
N TRP A 545 20.30 2.42 12.18
CA TRP A 545 19.46 3.57 12.49
C TRP A 545 18.75 3.99 11.21
N LEU A 546 17.43 4.20 11.30
CA LEU A 546 16.62 4.78 10.25
C LEU A 546 15.94 6.05 10.77
N HIS A 547 16.00 7.10 9.96
CA HIS A 547 15.26 8.34 10.13
C HIS A 547 14.34 8.56 8.94
N LEU A 548 13.10 8.95 9.22
CA LEU A 548 12.02 9.18 8.27
C LEU A 548 11.39 10.54 8.57
N SER A 549 11.24 11.37 7.55
CA SER A 549 10.59 12.67 7.63
C SER A 549 9.80 12.89 6.34
N GLY A 550 8.60 13.46 6.44
CA GLY A 550 7.81 13.83 5.27
C GLY A 550 6.40 14.22 5.67
N ASP A 551 5.60 14.68 4.71
CA ASP A 551 4.19 14.96 4.96
C ASP A 551 3.43 13.65 5.22
N ALA A 552 2.67 13.62 6.32
CA ALA A 552 1.90 12.45 6.70
C ALA A 552 0.97 12.00 5.56
N GLU A 553 0.85 10.68 5.39
CA GLU A 553 0.06 10.00 4.35
C GLU A 553 0.66 10.00 2.93
N SER A 554 1.64 10.86 2.63
CA SER A 554 2.28 10.84 1.31
C SER A 554 3.06 9.53 1.01
N PRO A 555 2.67 8.74 -0.01
CA PRO A 555 3.37 7.53 -0.38
C PRO A 555 4.72 7.81 -1.05
N PRO A 556 5.75 6.98 -0.87
CA PRO A 556 5.83 5.86 0.08
C PRO A 556 6.51 6.23 1.41
N ILE A 557 7.22 7.36 1.50
CA ILE A 557 8.06 7.71 2.66
C ILE A 557 7.25 8.38 3.77
N GLY A 558 6.43 9.39 3.43
CA GLY A 558 5.65 10.16 4.41
C GLY A 558 4.60 9.35 5.16
N MET A 559 4.19 8.19 4.62
CA MET A 559 3.40 7.18 5.33
C MET A 559 4.02 6.71 6.66
N TYR A 560 5.34 6.78 6.77
CA TYR A 560 6.09 6.36 7.95
C TYR A 560 6.71 7.55 8.69
N ASP A 561 6.20 8.76 8.46
CA ASP A 561 6.63 9.93 9.21
C ASP A 561 6.54 9.66 10.73
N HIS A 562 7.54 10.15 11.46
CA HIS A 562 7.75 9.87 12.90
C HIS A 562 7.97 8.39 13.30
N SER A 563 8.31 7.49 12.37
CA SER A 563 8.57 6.06 12.66
C SER A 563 10.06 5.71 12.75
N ASP A 564 10.89 6.67 13.18
CA ASP A 564 12.32 6.51 13.41
C ASP A 564 12.62 5.31 14.32
N TYR A 565 13.68 4.56 14.01
CA TYR A 565 14.10 3.45 14.87
C TYR A 565 15.60 3.24 14.90
N VAL A 566 16.03 2.58 15.98
CA VAL A 566 17.38 2.08 16.16
C VAL A 566 17.29 0.60 16.49
N GLU A 567 18.02 -0.24 15.76
CA GLU A 567 18.08 -1.67 15.97
C GLU A 567 19.52 -2.12 16.25
N LEU A 568 19.64 -2.99 17.25
CA LEU A 568 20.81 -3.83 17.43
C LEU A 568 20.45 -5.27 17.05
N SER A 569 21.13 -5.82 16.04
CA SER A 569 20.99 -7.23 15.64
C SER A 569 22.28 -8.00 15.85
N LEU A 570 22.14 -9.30 16.13
CA LEU A 570 23.25 -10.21 16.37
C LEU A 570 23.02 -11.51 15.59
N THR A 571 23.76 -11.69 14.51
CA THR A 571 23.68 -12.90 13.69
C THR A 571 24.78 -13.90 14.06
N TYR A 572 24.42 -15.19 14.11
CA TYR A 572 25.35 -16.30 14.25
C TYR A 572 25.38 -17.13 12.95
N GLN A 573 26.54 -17.23 12.31
CA GLN A 573 26.80 -18.05 11.13
C GLN A 573 27.43 -19.39 11.55
N PHE A 574 26.77 -20.49 11.19
CA PHE A 574 27.18 -21.87 11.51
C PHE A 574 28.21 -22.43 10.52
#